data_AF-A0A4Y8C8H5-F1
#
_entry.id   AF-A0A4Y8C8H5-F1
#
_cell.length_a   1.000
_cell.length_b   1.000
_cell.length_c   1.000
_cell.angle_alpha   90.00
_cell.angle_beta   90.00
_cell.angle_gamma   90.00
#
_symmetry.space_group_name_H-M   'P 1'
#
loop_
_entity.id
_entity.type
_entity.pdbx_description
1 polymer ?
#
loop_
_entity_poly.entity_id
_entity_poly.type
_entity_poly.pdbx_seq_one_letter_code
_entity_poly.pdbx_strand_id
1 'polypeptide(L)'
;MMEHIRKGKGVKSPYGDHLWLDISILGRAHVEKNLRDVQDICKTFNGIDPADEGPKGWAPVLPMQHYSMGGIRTKPTGESQWLEGLFACGEAACWDMHGFNRLGGNSCAETVVAGMIVGDYFADYCKN
;
A
#
# COMPACT_ATOMS: atom_id res chain seq x y z
N MET A 1 -10.98 8.70 -9.55
CA MET A 1 -11.80 7.46 -9.60
C MET A 1 -13.15 7.64 -8.90
N MET A 2 -13.18 7.89 -7.58
CA MET A 2 -14.44 7.97 -6.82
C MET A 2 -15.44 9.01 -7.34
N GLU A 3 -14.98 10.19 -7.76
CA GLU A 3 -15.86 11.20 -8.36
C GLU A 3 -16.54 10.72 -9.66
N HIS A 4 -15.82 9.94 -10.48
CA HIS A 4 -16.35 9.42 -11.75
C HIS A 4 -17.43 8.37 -11.50
N ILE A 5 -17.21 7.51 -10.50
CA ILE A 5 -18.21 6.54 -10.03
C ILE A 5 -19.45 7.27 -9.52
N ARG A 6 -19.29 8.32 -8.69
CA ARG A 6 -20.40 9.14 -8.17
C ARG A 6 -21.21 9.86 -9.26
N LYS A 7 -20.59 10.15 -10.41
CA LYS A 7 -21.28 10.69 -11.60
C LYS A 7 -22.09 9.64 -12.37
N GLY A 8 -22.24 8.41 -11.84
CA GLY A 8 -22.98 7.32 -12.46
C GLY A 8 -22.20 6.61 -13.57
N LYS A 9 -20.88 6.83 -13.68
CA LYS A 9 -20.02 6.24 -14.71
C LYS A 9 -19.20 5.04 -14.19
N GLY A 10 -19.56 4.50 -13.04
CA GLY A 10 -18.99 3.26 -12.52
C GLY A 10 -19.57 2.03 -13.21
N VAL A 11 -18.78 0.97 -13.27
CA VAL A 11 -19.20 -0.34 -13.79
C VAL A 11 -19.95 -1.07 -12.68
N LYS A 12 -21.20 -1.44 -12.94
CA LYS A 12 -22.02 -2.18 -11.98
C LYS A 12 -21.53 -3.62 -11.85
N SER A 13 -21.40 -4.10 -10.62
CA SER A 13 -21.07 -5.49 -10.28
C SER A 13 -21.83 -5.93 -9.03
N PRO A 14 -22.06 -7.23 -8.82
CA PRO A 14 -22.66 -7.76 -7.58
C PRO A 14 -21.94 -7.31 -6.29
N TYR A 15 -20.66 -6.94 -6.39
CA TYR A 15 -19.83 -6.52 -5.25
C TYR A 15 -19.76 -4.99 -5.06
N GLY A 16 -20.50 -4.23 -5.88
CA GLY A 16 -20.47 -2.77 -5.92
C GLY A 16 -19.82 -2.20 -7.17
N ASP A 17 -19.88 -0.88 -7.32
CA ASP A 17 -19.37 -0.18 -8.49
C ASP A 17 -17.83 -0.16 -8.50
N HIS A 18 -17.22 -0.35 -9.68
CA HIS A 18 -15.77 -0.30 -9.89
C HIS A 18 -15.41 0.40 -11.21
N LEU A 19 -14.12 0.43 -11.55
CA LEU A 19 -13.59 0.90 -12.85
C LEU A 19 -12.65 -0.15 -13.45
N TRP A 20 -12.32 0.02 -14.73
CA TRP A 20 -11.39 -0.85 -15.44
C TRP A 20 -9.95 -0.32 -15.41
N LEU A 21 -8.98 -1.23 -15.31
CA LEU A 21 -7.57 -0.99 -15.56
C LEU A 21 -7.15 -1.73 -16.84
N ASP A 22 -6.73 -0.97 -17.84
CA ASP A 22 -6.23 -1.51 -19.11
C ASP A 22 -4.70 -1.41 -19.18
N ILE A 23 -4.04 -2.57 -19.13
CA ILE A 23 -2.59 -2.68 -19.41
C ILE A 23 -2.29 -3.44 -20.70
N SER A 24 -3.32 -3.91 -21.41
CA SER A 24 -3.18 -4.65 -22.68
C SER A 24 -2.52 -3.77 -23.75
N ILE A 25 -2.77 -2.46 -23.68
CA ILE A 25 -2.16 -1.43 -24.54
C ILE A 25 -0.63 -1.34 -24.44
N LEU A 26 -0.01 -1.91 -23.40
CA LEU A 26 1.45 -2.00 -23.29
C LEU A 26 2.04 -3.11 -24.18
N GLY A 27 1.20 -3.99 -24.71
CA GLY A 27 1.57 -5.12 -25.55
C GLY A 27 1.96 -6.35 -24.75
N ARG A 28 1.53 -7.52 -25.23
CA ARG A 28 1.74 -8.83 -24.57
C ARG A 28 3.20 -9.11 -24.21
N ALA A 29 4.12 -8.81 -25.12
CA ALA A 29 5.56 -9.02 -24.89
C ALA A 29 6.10 -8.18 -23.70
N HIS A 30 5.58 -6.97 -23.50
CA HIS A 30 5.95 -6.13 -22.36
C HIS A 30 5.36 -6.69 -21.06
N VAL A 31 4.09 -7.12 -21.10
CA VAL A 31 3.39 -7.70 -19.95
C VAL A 31 4.07 -8.96 -19.46
N GLU A 32 4.35 -9.93 -20.33
CA GLU A 32 4.95 -11.22 -19.98
C GLU A 32 6.43 -11.12 -19.52
N LYS A 33 7.09 -10.00 -19.85
CA LYS A 33 8.49 -9.73 -19.47
C LYS A 33 8.60 -8.92 -18.17
N ASN A 34 7.91 -7.78 -18.08
CA ASN A 34 8.11 -6.80 -17.00
C ASN A 34 6.98 -6.82 -15.97
N LEU A 35 5.79 -7.31 -16.33
CA LEU A 35 4.57 -7.32 -15.50
C LEU A 35 4.06 -8.75 -15.29
N ARG A 36 4.95 -9.74 -15.30
CA ARG A 36 4.59 -11.16 -15.16
C ARG A 36 3.82 -11.43 -13.86
N ASP A 37 4.26 -10.81 -12.77
CA ASP A 37 3.64 -10.97 -11.45
C ASP A 37 2.18 -10.52 -11.44
N VAL A 38 1.88 -9.34 -12.00
CA VAL A 38 0.48 -8.89 -12.12
C VAL A 38 -0.32 -9.72 -13.13
N GLN A 39 0.31 -10.25 -14.18
CA GLN A 39 -0.34 -11.20 -15.08
C GLN A 39 -0.79 -12.46 -14.35
N ASP A 40 0.06 -13.01 -13.48
CA ASP A 40 -0.24 -14.19 -12.68
C ASP A 40 -1.33 -13.92 -11.64
N ILE A 41 -1.32 -12.74 -11.00
CA ILE A 41 -2.39 -12.28 -10.09
C ILE A 41 -3.73 -12.25 -10.82
N CYS A 42 -3.81 -11.59 -11.98
CA CYS A 42 -5.06 -11.48 -12.74
C CYS A 42 -5.56 -12.85 -13.23
N LYS A 43 -4.67 -13.73 -13.70
CA LYS A 43 -5.03 -15.08 -14.14
C LYS A 43 -5.56 -15.93 -12.99
N THR A 44 -4.87 -15.88 -11.84
CA THR A 44 -5.17 -16.73 -10.69
C THR A 44 -6.44 -16.29 -9.97
N PHE A 45 -6.61 -14.98 -9.73
CA PHE A 45 -7.68 -14.48 -8.88
C PHE A 45 -8.88 -13.92 -9.65
N ASN A 46 -8.66 -13.40 -10.87
CA ASN A 46 -9.74 -12.84 -11.69
C ASN A 46 -10.13 -13.73 -12.87
N GLY A 47 -9.33 -14.74 -13.22
CA GLY A 47 -9.59 -15.61 -14.37
C GLY A 47 -9.44 -14.92 -15.73
N ILE A 48 -8.67 -13.83 -15.79
CA ILE A 48 -8.44 -13.04 -17.02
C ILE A 48 -6.94 -12.99 -17.35
N ASP A 49 -6.59 -12.84 -18.63
CA ASP A 49 -5.23 -12.49 -19.03
C ASP A 49 -5.15 -10.98 -19.31
N PRO A 50 -4.42 -10.19 -18.52
CA PRO A 50 -4.36 -8.73 -18.71
C PRO A 50 -3.59 -8.29 -19.96
N ALA A 51 -2.93 -9.22 -20.66
CA ALA A 51 -2.34 -8.99 -21.97
C ALA A 51 -3.33 -9.18 -23.14
N ASP A 52 -4.55 -9.68 -22.88
CA ASP A 52 -5.58 -9.82 -23.90
C ASP A 52 -6.19 -8.47 -24.27
N GLU A 53 -6.28 -8.19 -25.57
CA GLU A 53 -6.83 -6.93 -26.06
C GLU A 53 -8.32 -6.77 -25.74
N GLY A 54 -8.67 -5.56 -25.34
CA GLY A 54 -10.05 -5.13 -25.09
C GLY A 54 -10.61 -5.54 -23.71
N PRO A 55 -11.91 -5.34 -23.49
CA PRO A 55 -12.54 -5.48 -22.17
C PRO A 55 -12.41 -6.86 -21.51
N LYS A 56 -12.09 -7.91 -22.28
CA LYS A 56 -11.87 -9.27 -21.76
C LYS A 56 -10.61 -9.40 -20.90
N GLY A 57 -9.60 -8.54 -21.12
CA GLY A 57 -8.36 -8.52 -20.34
C GLY A 57 -8.31 -7.41 -19.29
N TRP A 58 -9.32 -6.54 -19.23
CA TRP A 58 -9.30 -5.40 -18.31
C TRP A 58 -9.55 -5.85 -16.87
N ALA A 59 -8.66 -5.45 -15.96
CA ALA A 59 -8.78 -5.80 -14.55
C ALA A 59 -9.75 -4.86 -13.83
N PRO A 60 -10.69 -5.38 -13.02
CA PRO A 60 -11.57 -4.54 -12.21
C PRO A 60 -10.80 -3.95 -11.02
N VAL A 61 -10.83 -2.62 -10.88
CA VAL A 61 -10.11 -1.88 -9.82
C VAL A 61 -11.01 -0.86 -9.12
N LEU A 62 -10.75 -0.65 -7.84
CA LEU A 62 -11.43 0.34 -6.99
C LEU A 62 -10.44 0.84 -5.93
N PRO A 63 -10.40 2.15 -5.60
CA PRO A 63 -9.61 2.63 -4.47
C PRO A 63 -10.03 1.95 -3.17
N MET A 64 -9.06 1.39 -2.46
CA MET A 64 -9.23 0.74 -1.16
C MET A 64 -8.20 1.30 -0.18
N GLN A 65 -8.43 1.10 1.12
CA GLN A 65 -7.44 1.44 2.14
C GLN A 65 -6.17 0.60 1.92
N HIS A 66 -4.99 1.22 2.10
CA HIS A 66 -3.70 0.58 1.81
C HIS A 66 -2.67 0.74 2.92
N TYR A 67 -2.57 1.91 3.55
CA TYR A 67 -1.58 2.21 4.58
C TYR A 67 -2.21 3.02 5.72
N SER A 68 -1.69 2.84 6.92
CA SER A 68 -2.10 3.59 8.11
C SER A 68 -0.98 4.54 8.56
N MET A 69 -1.14 5.84 8.32
CA MET A 69 -0.16 6.85 8.77
C MET A 69 -0.27 7.13 10.27
N GLY A 70 -1.46 6.95 10.85
CA GLY A 70 -1.67 7.04 12.29
C GLY A 70 -1.13 5.81 13.00
N GLY A 71 -0.94 5.92 14.31
CA GLY A 71 -0.39 4.85 15.13
C GLY A 71 -0.06 5.35 16.54
N ILE A 72 0.72 4.59 17.28
CA ILE A 72 1.21 5.00 18.61
C ILE A 72 2.11 6.21 18.44
N ARG A 73 1.75 7.37 19.01
CA ARG A 73 2.60 8.56 18.91
C ARG A 73 3.89 8.33 19.70
N THR A 74 5.00 8.57 19.04
CA THR A 74 6.31 8.44 19.66
C THR A 74 7.06 9.78 19.67
N LYS A 75 8.05 9.87 20.56
CA LYS A 75 9.11 10.88 20.52
C LYS A 75 10.07 10.56 19.37
N PRO A 76 11.02 11.44 19.03
CA PRO A 76 12.08 11.11 18.06
C PRO A 76 12.86 9.83 18.38
N THR A 77 12.91 9.44 19.66
CA THR A 77 13.55 8.20 20.15
C THR A 77 12.73 6.93 19.92
N GLY A 78 11.48 7.04 19.47
CA GLY A 78 10.55 5.90 19.32
C GLY A 78 9.82 5.48 20.59
N GLU A 79 10.08 6.13 21.73
CA GLU A 79 9.32 5.92 22.96
C GLU A 79 7.98 6.66 22.90
N SER A 80 6.92 6.05 23.45
CA SER A 80 5.60 6.65 23.63
C SER A 80 5.68 7.96 24.43
N GLN A 81 4.85 8.93 24.05
CA GLN A 81 4.74 10.19 24.81
C GLN A 81 3.94 10.03 26.11
N TRP A 82 3.17 8.95 26.25
CA TRP A 82 2.20 8.78 27.34
C TRP A 82 2.45 7.58 28.24
N LEU A 83 3.35 6.67 27.85
CA LEU A 83 3.68 5.49 28.64
C LEU A 83 5.19 5.24 28.58
N GLU A 84 5.86 5.45 29.70
CA GLU A 84 7.29 5.20 29.84
C GLU A 84 7.61 3.71 29.61
N GLY A 85 8.70 3.45 28.88
CA GLY A 85 9.13 2.09 28.54
C GLY A 85 8.34 1.41 27.41
N LEU A 86 7.29 2.04 26.88
CA LEU A 86 6.61 1.58 25.66
C LEU A 86 7.28 2.22 24.43
N PHE A 87 7.84 1.39 23.54
CA PHE A 87 8.40 1.82 22.26
C PHE A 87 7.57 1.31 21.09
N ALA A 88 7.55 2.06 19.98
CA ALA A 88 6.91 1.65 18.74
C ALA A 88 7.70 2.14 17.52
N CYS A 89 7.74 1.34 16.45
CA CYS A 89 8.36 1.68 15.17
C CYS A 89 7.60 1.03 14.00
N GLY A 90 7.86 1.49 12.77
CA GLY A 90 7.16 1.03 11.56
C GLY A 90 5.72 1.52 11.48
N GLU A 91 4.89 0.85 10.67
CA GLU A 91 3.49 1.27 10.40
C GLU A 91 2.60 1.32 11.66
N ALA A 92 2.94 0.59 12.72
CA ALA A 92 2.21 0.66 13.98
C ALA A 92 2.43 1.97 14.76
N ALA A 93 3.49 2.71 14.43
CA ALA A 93 3.87 3.95 15.09
C ALA A 93 3.46 5.18 14.29
N CYS A 94 3.17 6.25 15.02
CA CYS A 94 3.14 7.60 14.49
C CYS A 94 4.44 8.29 14.94
N TRP A 95 5.56 7.88 14.33
CA TRP A 95 6.82 8.64 14.39
C TRP A 95 6.75 9.92 13.54
N ASP A 96 5.72 9.99 12.68
CA ASP A 96 5.21 11.16 11.99
C ASP A 96 6.10 11.72 10.88
N MET A 97 7.00 10.89 10.34
CA MET A 97 7.73 11.24 9.12
C MET A 97 6.84 11.26 7.86
N HIS A 98 5.64 10.67 7.94
CA HIS A 98 4.68 10.60 6.83
C HIS A 98 3.63 11.71 6.84
N GLY A 99 3.44 12.39 7.98
CA GLY A 99 2.31 13.30 8.20
C GLY A 99 0.99 12.68 7.76
N PHE A 100 0.25 13.40 6.91
CA PHE A 100 -1.06 12.95 6.41
C PHE A 100 -1.01 12.14 5.11
N ASN A 101 0.16 11.99 4.48
CA ASN A 101 0.28 11.28 3.21
C ASN A 101 1.68 10.70 3.04
N ARG A 102 1.80 9.40 3.25
CA ARG A 102 3.05 8.65 3.03
C ARG A 102 3.42 8.65 1.55
N LEU A 103 4.69 8.93 1.26
CA LEU A 103 5.26 8.85 -0.09
C LEU A 103 5.53 7.37 -0.47
N GLY A 104 5.05 6.95 -1.64
CA GLY A 104 5.19 5.56 -2.13
C GLY A 104 6.65 5.10 -2.17
N GLY A 105 6.94 3.94 -1.58
CA GLY A 105 8.30 3.44 -1.32
C GLY A 105 8.77 3.60 0.14
N ASN A 106 8.26 4.59 0.88
CA ASN A 106 8.85 4.95 2.18
C ASN A 106 8.45 4.10 3.41
N SER A 107 7.34 3.36 3.44
CA SER A 107 6.95 2.57 4.64
C SER A 107 7.88 1.39 4.93
N CYS A 108 8.29 0.63 3.90
CA CYS A 108 9.30 -0.43 4.09
C CYS A 108 10.65 0.18 4.51
N ALA A 109 11.01 1.33 3.94
CA ALA A 109 12.22 2.06 4.31
C ALA A 109 12.15 2.55 5.77
N GLU A 110 11.04 3.15 6.18
CA GLU A 110 10.78 3.53 7.57
C GLU A 110 10.90 2.32 8.49
N THR A 111 10.30 1.19 8.15
CA THR A 111 10.31 0.02 9.03
C THR A 111 11.74 -0.43 9.35
N VAL A 112 12.61 -0.46 8.34
CA VAL A 112 14.03 -0.81 8.54
C VAL A 112 14.78 0.30 9.27
N VAL A 113 14.65 1.55 8.83
CA VAL A 113 15.41 2.69 9.39
C VAL A 113 14.98 2.99 10.83
N ALA A 114 13.67 3.05 11.10
CA ALA A 114 13.14 3.22 12.44
C ALA A 114 13.49 2.00 13.31
N GLY A 115 13.44 0.78 12.77
CA GLY A 115 13.87 -0.41 13.50
C GLY A 115 15.32 -0.31 13.99
N MET A 116 16.22 0.28 13.19
CA MET A 116 17.61 0.54 13.60
C MET A 116 17.70 1.69 14.63
N ILE A 117 17.19 2.87 14.30
CA ILE A 117 17.33 4.07 15.14
C ILE A 117 16.61 3.90 16.49
N VAL A 118 15.34 3.49 16.45
CA VAL A 118 14.54 3.23 17.66
C VAL A 118 15.11 2.01 18.40
N GLY A 119 15.64 1.03 17.67
CA GLY A 119 16.31 -0.13 18.26
C GLY A 119 17.50 0.27 19.13
N ASP A 120 18.33 1.22 18.69
CA ASP A 120 19.46 1.73 19.47
C ASP A 120 18.98 2.42 20.77
N TYR A 121 17.99 3.31 20.67
CA TYR A 121 17.41 3.98 21.85
C TYR A 121 16.75 2.99 22.82
N PHE A 122 16.05 1.99 22.30
CA PHE A 122 15.43 0.95 23.10
C PHE A 122 16.48 0.08 23.81
N ALA A 123 17.56 -0.28 23.11
CA ALA A 123 18.66 -1.05 23.69
C ALA A 123 19.34 -0.30 24.84
N ASP A 124 19.53 1.02 24.71
CA ASP A 124 20.09 1.84 25.78
C ASP A 124 19.13 2.04 26.95
N TYR A 125 17.82 2.14 26.68
CA TYR A 125 16.79 2.15 27.74
C TYR A 125 16.84 0.87 28.58
N CYS A 126 16.91 -0.31 27.94
CA CYS A 126 16.89 -1.60 28.65
C CYS A 126 18.16 -1.93 29.45
N LYS A 127 19.29 -1.26 29.20
CA LYS A 127 20.54 -1.48 29.95
C LYS A 127 20.59 -0.71 31.27
N ASN A 128 19.77 0.33 31.40
CA ASN A 128 19.65 1.13 32.62
C ASN A 128 18.56 0.55 33.53
#